data_AF-A0A962LPA4-F1
#
_entry.id   AF-A0A962LPA4-F1
#
_cell.length_a   1.000
_cell.length_b   1.000
_cell.length_c   1.000
_cell.angle_alpha   90.00
_cell.angle_beta   90.00
_cell.angle_gamma   90.00
#
_symmetry.space_group_name_H-M   'P 1'
#
loop_
_entity.id
_entity.type
_entity.pdbx_description
1 polymer ?
#
loop_
_entity_poly.entity_id
_entity_poly.type
_entity_poly.pdbx_seq_one_letter_code
_entity_poly.pdbx_strand_id
1 'polypeptide(L)'
;MSKSEEQVHSECMQRFVDLANAMKDEGIPPRVASAGMMTACAVYSTYVFAGNDGRLAPTGSAKLAEAFRQQLDHVQKIKASAPKKS
;
A
#
# COMPACT_ATOMS: atom_id res chain seq x y z
N MET A 1 24.14 -9.12 9.80
CA MET A 1 23.41 -9.67 8.65
C MET A 1 22.46 -8.61 8.14
N SER A 2 22.42 -8.36 6.83
CA SER A 2 21.42 -7.45 6.25
C SER A 2 20.02 -8.08 6.34
N LYS A 3 18.99 -7.24 6.50
CA LYS A 3 17.60 -7.68 6.55
C LYS A 3 17.18 -8.27 5.19
N SER A 4 16.30 -9.27 5.20
CA SER A 4 15.64 -9.78 3.99
C SER A 4 14.73 -8.71 3.38
N GLU A 5 14.51 -8.75 2.07
CA GLU A 5 13.57 -7.87 1.36
C GLU A 5 12.15 -7.97 1.93
N GLU A 6 11.73 -9.15 2.39
CA GLU A 6 10.42 -9.37 3.04
C GLU A 6 10.31 -8.63 4.38
N GLN A 7 11.41 -8.58 5.14
CA GLN A 7 11.47 -7.86 6.41
C GLN A 7 11.43 -6.35 6.16
N VAL A 8 12.21 -5.87 5.20
CA VAL A 8 12.22 -4.45 4.80
C VAL A 8 10.84 -4.04 4.27
N HIS A 9 10.20 -4.86 3.45
CA HIS A 9 8.85 -4.63 2.95
C HIS A 9 7.84 -4.50 4.10
N SER A 10 7.89 -5.42 5.08
CA SER A 10 6.99 -5.40 6.23
C SER A 10 7.21 -4.17 7.13
N GLU A 11 8.46 -3.75 7.34
CA GLU A 11 8.80 -2.53 8.08
C GLU A 11 8.28 -1.27 7.37
N CYS A 12 8.44 -1.18 6.05
CA CYS A 12 7.89 -0.09 5.25
C CYS A 12 6.37 -0.03 5.34
N MET A 13 5.69 -1.18 5.21
CA MET A 13 4.24 -1.28 5.33
C MET A 13 3.74 -0.84 6.72
N GLN A 14 4.41 -1.26 7.79
CA GLN A 14 4.06 -0.86 9.14
C GLN A 14 4.18 0.67 9.33
N ARG A 15 5.23 1.30 8.78
CA ARG A 15 5.39 2.76 8.84
C ARG A 15 4.24 3.52 8.17
N PHE A 16 3.70 3.00 7.06
CA PHE A 16 2.51 3.61 6.44
C PHE A 16 1.26 3.46 7.31
N VAL A 17 1.10 2.31 7.96
CA VAL A 17 0.00 2.05 8.91
C VAL A 17 0.09 2.98 10.12
N ASP A 18 1.29 3.15 10.69
CA ASP A 18 1.52 4.02 11.84
C ASP A 18 1.20 5.48 11.50
N LEU A 19 1.60 5.95 10.31
CA LEU A 19 1.24 7.27 9.81
C LEU A 19 -0.28 7.44 9.66
N ALA A 20 -0.97 6.46 9.09
CA ALA A 20 -2.43 6.49 8.96
C ALA A 20 -3.15 6.45 10.32
N ASN A 21 -2.58 5.76 11.30
CA ASN A 21 -3.08 5.76 12.68
C ASN A 21 -2.88 7.13 13.35
N ALA A 22 -1.73 7.77 13.17
CA ALA A 22 -1.49 9.12 13.68
C ALA A 22 -2.51 10.12 13.10
N MET A 23 -2.81 10.04 11.80
CA MET A 23 -3.86 10.86 11.16
C MET A 23 -5.24 10.65 11.80
N LYS A 24 -5.57 9.41 12.20
CA LYS A 24 -6.81 9.13 12.92
C LYS A 24 -6.82 9.82 14.29
N ASP A 25 -5.69 9.83 15.01
CA ASP A 25 -5.56 10.49 16.30
C ASP A 25 -5.67 12.03 16.18
N GLU A 26 -5.33 12.58 15.01
CA GLU A 26 -5.58 14.00 14.64
C GLU A 26 -7.06 14.29 14.30
N GLY A 27 -7.94 13.29 14.34
CA GLY A 27 -9.37 13.43 14.02
C GLY A 27 -9.72 13.22 12.55
N ILE A 28 -8.76 12.80 11.71
CA ILE A 28 -9.03 12.50 10.30
C ILE A 28 -9.83 11.18 10.22
N PRO A 29 -10.98 11.15 9.52
CA PRO A 29 -11.75 9.92 9.38
C PRO A 29 -10.91 8.81 8.73
N PRO A 30 -10.92 7.56 9.24
CA PRO A 30 -10.11 6.47 8.68
C PRO A 30 -10.32 6.22 7.18
N ARG A 31 -11.56 6.44 6.69
CA ARG A 31 -11.87 6.34 5.25
C ARG A 31 -11.11 7.38 4.41
N VAL A 32 -10.88 8.57 4.95
CA VAL A 32 -10.15 9.66 4.28
C VAL A 32 -8.65 9.37 4.31
N ALA A 33 -8.12 8.93 5.46
CA ALA A 33 -6.72 8.49 5.55
C ALA A 33 -6.43 7.32 4.59
N SER A 34 -7.36 6.36 4.50
CA SER A 34 -7.26 5.24 3.55
C SER A 34 -7.27 5.70 2.09
N ALA A 35 -8.19 6.60 1.72
CA ALA A 35 -8.21 7.17 0.37
C ALA A 35 -6.91 7.94 0.05
N GLY A 36 -6.40 8.71 1.01
CA GLY A 36 -5.13 9.43 0.89
C GLY A 36 -3.94 8.49 0.67
N MET A 37 -3.86 7.37 1.39
CA MET A 37 -2.82 6.35 1.17
C MET A 37 -2.90 5.74 -0.24
N MET A 38 -4.10 5.46 -0.75
CA MET A 38 -4.26 4.94 -2.11
C MET A 38 -3.78 5.95 -3.15
N THR A 39 -4.14 7.23 -3.01
CA THR A 39 -3.67 8.29 -3.90
C THR A 39 -2.15 8.48 -3.80
N ALA A 40 -1.59 8.49 -2.60
CA ALA A 40 -0.15 8.61 -2.39
C ALA A 40 0.63 7.44 -3.04
N CYS A 41 0.10 6.22 -2.91
CA CYS A 41 0.64 5.04 -3.60
C CYS A 41 0.62 5.24 -5.12
N ALA A 42 -0.51 5.66 -5.69
CA ALA A 42 -0.62 5.91 -7.13
C ALA A 42 0.36 6.98 -7.63
N VAL A 43 0.53 8.07 -6.88
CA VAL A 43 1.51 9.14 -7.20
C VAL A 43 2.93 8.61 -7.14
N TYR A 44 3.31 7.92 -6.06
CA TYR A 44 4.66 7.38 -5.90
C TYR A 44 4.98 6.32 -6.96
N SER A 45 4.06 5.40 -7.22
CA SER A 45 4.22 4.40 -8.27
C SER A 45 4.29 5.04 -9.66
N THR A 46 3.52 6.10 -9.92
CA THR A 46 3.63 6.86 -11.17
C THR A 46 5.03 7.45 -11.30
N TYR A 47 5.57 8.09 -10.26
CA TYR A 47 6.94 8.61 -10.28
C TYR A 47 7.99 7.51 -10.56
N VAL A 48 7.86 6.35 -9.91
CA VAL A 48 8.81 5.23 -10.07
C VAL A 48 8.74 4.60 -11.48
N PHE A 49 7.55 4.46 -12.07
CA PHE A 49 7.35 3.71 -13.31
C PHE A 49 7.13 4.55 -14.57
N ALA A 50 6.77 5.83 -14.47
CA ALA A 50 6.47 6.68 -15.63
C ALA A 50 7.72 7.12 -16.41
N GLY A 51 8.92 7.00 -15.82
CA GLY A 51 10.14 7.50 -16.45
C GLY A 51 10.02 8.98 -16.83
N ASN A 52 10.38 9.32 -18.07
CA ASN A 52 10.44 10.71 -18.52
C ASN A 52 9.08 11.32 -18.93
N ASP A 53 8.02 10.52 -19.04
CA ASP A 53 6.69 10.95 -19.52
C ASP A 53 5.82 11.58 -18.42
N GLY A 54 6.19 11.43 -17.15
CA GLY A 54 5.44 11.97 -16.00
C GLY A 54 4.05 11.35 -15.76
N ARG A 55 3.64 10.40 -16.61
CA ARG A 55 2.40 9.62 -16.48
C ARG A 55 2.60 8.17 -16.89
N LEU A 56 1.82 7.27 -16.31
CA LEU A 56 1.79 5.88 -16.76
C LEU A 56 1.08 5.75 -18.11
N ALA A 57 1.62 4.94 -19.01
CA ALA A 57 0.87 4.44 -20.15
C ALA A 57 -0.35 3.63 -19.66
N PRO A 58 -1.44 3.49 -20.45
CA PRO A 58 -2.63 2.73 -20.04
C PRO A 58 -2.33 1.29 -19.58
N THR A 59 -1.34 0.66 -20.21
CA THR A 59 -0.84 -0.68 -19.83
C THR A 59 -0.13 -0.65 -18.48
N GLY A 60 0.57 0.42 -18.14
CA GLY A 60 1.23 0.63 -16.85
C GLY A 60 0.23 0.85 -15.72
N SER A 61 -0.80 1.66 -15.94
CA SER A 61 -1.88 1.85 -14.95
C SER A 61 -2.64 0.57 -14.67
N ALA A 62 -2.91 -0.25 -15.70
CA ALA A 62 -3.56 -1.55 -15.52
C ALA A 62 -2.69 -2.51 -14.70
N LYS A 63 -1.38 -2.57 -14.97
CA LYS A 63 -0.42 -3.37 -14.19
C LYS A 63 -0.35 -2.93 -12.73
N LEU A 64 -0.36 -1.63 -12.46
CA LEU A 64 -0.34 -1.10 -11.10
C LEU A 64 -1.61 -1.50 -10.32
N ALA A 65 -2.78 -1.37 -10.95
CA ALA A 65 -4.04 -1.80 -10.36
C ALA A 65 -4.05 -3.31 -10.06
N GLU A 66 -3.53 -4.13 -10.99
CA GLU A 66 -3.41 -5.57 -10.82
C GLU A 66 -2.45 -5.94 -9.67
N ALA A 67 -1.31 -5.26 -9.58
CA ALA A 67 -0.35 -5.46 -8.48
C ALA A 67 -0.98 -5.13 -7.11
N PHE A 68 -1.75 -4.03 -7.03
CA PHE A 68 -2.47 -3.71 -5.80
C PHE A 68 -3.53 -4.76 -5.46
N ARG A 69 -4.26 -5.27 -6.45
CA ARG A 69 -5.24 -6.36 -6.25
C ARG A 69 -4.57 -7.60 -5.68
N GLN A 70 -3.43 -8.01 -6.24
CA GLN A 70 -2.68 -9.16 -5.75
C GLN A 70 -2.24 -9.01 -4.29
N GLN A 71 -1.78 -7.81 -3.90
CA GLN A 71 -1.40 -7.53 -2.52
C GLN A 71 -2.62 -7.57 -1.58
N LEU A 72 -3.76 -7.03 -2.02
CA LEU A 72 -5.00 -7.12 -1.27
C LEU A 72 -5.44 -8.58 -1.08
N ASP A 73 -5.45 -9.37 -2.16
CA ASP A 73 -5.76 -10.80 -2.11
C ASP A 73 -4.84 -11.55 -1.14
N HIS A 74 -3.54 -11.25 -1.16
CA HIS A 74 -2.57 -11.84 -0.23
C HIS A 74 -2.92 -11.52 1.24
N VAL A 75 -3.20 -10.25 1.55
CA VAL A 75 -3.61 -9.82 2.90
C VAL A 75 -4.93 -10.50 3.33
N GLN A 76 -5.92 -10.59 2.44
CA GLN A 76 -7.19 -11.25 2.76
C GLN A 76 -7.00 -12.74 3.03
N LYS A 77 -6.16 -13.43 2.25
CA LYS A 77 -5.82 -14.84 2.47
C LYS A 77 -5.18 -15.04 3.85
N ILE A 78 -4.18 -14.23 4.19
CA ILE A 78 -3.52 -14.29 5.51
C ILE A 78 -4.52 -14.08 6.64
N LYS A 79 -5.38 -13.07 6.52
CA LYS A 79 -6.41 -12.77 7.54
C LYS A 79 -7.46 -13.87 7.66
N ALA A 80 -7.83 -14.52 6.55
CA ALA A 80 -8.78 -15.63 6.55
C ALA A 80 -8.20 -16.90 7.19
N SER A 81 -6.89 -17.11 7.07
CA SER A 81 -6.18 -18.24 7.71
C SER A 81 -5.77 -17.99 9.16
N ALA A 82 -5.82 -16.74 9.63
CA ALA A 82 -5.54 -16.43 11.03
C ALA A 82 -6.69 -16.92 11.93
N PRO A 83 -6.40 -17.52 13.10
CA PRO A 83 -7.45 -17.91 14.04
C PRO A 83 -8.26 -16.67 14.40
N LYS A 84 -9.58 -16.74 14.20
CA LYS A 84 -10.49 -15.68 14.66
C LYS A 84 -10.31 -15.59 16.18
N LYS A 85 -9.93 -14.40 16.68
CA LYS A 85 -9.99 -14.13 18.12
C LYS A 85 -11.45 -14.33 18.54
N SER A 86 -11.71 -15.42 19.26
CA SER A 86 -12.97 -15.71 19.96
C SER A 86 -13.19 -14.75 21.12
#